data_AF-A0A424ICK7-F1
#
_entry.id   AF-A0A424ICK7-F1
#
_cell.length_a   1.000
_cell.length_b   1.000
_cell.length_c   1.000
_cell.angle_alpha   90.00
_cell.angle_beta   90.00
_cell.angle_gamma   90.00
#
_symmetry.space_group_name_H-M   'P 1'
#
loop_
_entity.id
_entity.type
_entity.pdbx_description
1 polymer ?
#
loop_
_entity_poly.entity_id
_entity_poly.type
_entity_poly.pdbx_seq_one_letter_code
_entity_poly.pdbx_strand_id
1 'polypeptide(L)'
;MKIKNNLLVVFVLIVASCSDSNKSTNLEVSLHDKPLLEVQIQPRALPNPNKNAYYGDLHVHTENSFDAYTFGTISTPADAYKYAQGYPIQHPSGYLIQLSKPLDFYAVTDHGIFMGLMKEAADTTSKFSQYEFTKPLHNLNESAGTGFFSLIKRQGLFKPFGEEVRAGLEDGSIDLSLILEVGRTVWQQTIKAADDAYVPGTFTTFAAYEYTPSLDLYNNYLHRNVIFKDTNNLPAQLFTRNNSQDPEDLWDWMNQLRSNGVESLAIPHNTNISGGAAFSLNDYHGGPIDEEYAQNRALNEPLVEITQVKGTSETHPLLSKNDEWAA
;
A
#
# COMPACT_ATOMS: atom_id res chain seq x y z
N MET A 1 7.34 57.18 -41.33
CA MET A 1 5.98 56.61 -41.21
C MET A 1 5.84 56.03 -39.80
N LYS A 2 4.71 56.31 -39.14
CA LYS A 2 4.51 56.37 -37.68
C LYS A 2 5.02 55.18 -36.84
N ILE A 3 5.79 55.51 -35.79
CA ILE A 3 6.16 54.65 -34.66
C ILE A 3 4.92 54.49 -33.78
N LYS A 4 4.51 53.25 -33.46
CA LYS A 4 3.44 52.96 -32.48
C LYS A 4 4.07 52.55 -31.15
N ASN A 5 3.96 53.44 -30.16
CA ASN A 5 4.18 53.13 -28.74
C ASN A 5 3.07 52.22 -28.24
N ASN A 6 3.40 51.04 -27.73
CA ASN A 6 2.50 50.27 -26.88
C ASN A 6 2.77 50.67 -25.42
N LEU A 7 1.76 51.33 -24.84
CA LEU A 7 1.75 51.83 -23.47
C LEU A 7 1.54 50.65 -22.51
N LEU A 8 2.54 50.37 -21.67
CA LEU A 8 2.47 49.43 -20.56
C LEU A 8 1.65 50.07 -19.42
N VAL A 9 0.44 49.57 -19.17
CA VAL A 9 -0.38 49.99 -18.02
C VAL A 9 0.01 49.16 -16.81
N VAL A 10 0.68 49.77 -15.84
CA VAL A 10 0.96 49.19 -14.52
C VAL A 10 -0.26 49.41 -13.64
N PHE A 11 -0.94 48.33 -13.24
CA PHE A 11 -2.01 48.37 -12.25
C PHE A 11 -1.38 48.31 -10.85
N VAL A 12 -1.49 49.40 -10.09
CA VAL A 12 -1.15 49.46 -8.67
C VAL A 12 -2.42 49.11 -7.88
N LEU A 13 -2.45 47.91 -7.29
CA LEU A 13 -3.49 47.49 -6.36
C LEU A 13 -3.12 47.96 -4.95
N ILE A 14 -3.88 48.93 -4.44
CA ILE A 14 -3.84 49.39 -3.05
C ILE A 14 -4.69 48.42 -2.23
N VAL A 15 -4.07 47.67 -1.32
CA VAL A 15 -4.80 46.82 -0.37
C VAL A 15 -5.19 47.68 0.84
N ALA A 16 -6.48 48.04 0.93
CA ALA A 16 -7.06 48.62 2.12
C ALA A 16 -7.41 47.48 3.10
N SER A 17 -6.80 47.52 4.29
CA SER A 17 -7.10 46.61 5.40
C SER A 17 -8.39 47.04 6.09
N CYS A 18 -9.46 46.26 5.97
CA CYS A 18 -10.63 46.36 6.84
C CYS A 18 -10.57 45.22 7.88
N SER A 19 -10.49 45.58 9.15
CA SER A 19 -10.62 44.66 10.28
C SER A 19 -12.10 44.32 10.49
N ASP A 20 -12.47 43.04 10.44
CA ASP A 20 -13.79 42.61 10.87
C ASP A 20 -13.77 42.11 12.31
N SER A 21 -14.69 42.67 13.09
CA SER A 21 -14.88 42.44 14.51
C SER A 21 -15.53 41.08 14.77
N ASN A 22 -14.88 40.26 15.60
CA ASN A 22 -15.38 38.98 16.08
C ASN A 22 -16.66 39.16 16.92
N LYS A 23 -17.75 38.52 16.49
CA LYS A 23 -18.90 38.17 17.34
C LYS A 23 -19.20 36.69 17.19
N SER A 24 -18.52 35.87 17.98
CA SER A 24 -18.91 34.49 18.22
C SER A 24 -19.90 34.44 19.39
N THR A 25 -21.12 33.98 19.11
CA THR A 25 -22.10 33.58 20.12
C THR A 25 -21.77 32.16 20.58
N ASN A 26 -21.43 32.01 21.86
CA ASN A 26 -21.28 30.70 22.49
C ASN A 26 -22.66 30.00 22.55
N LEU A 27 -22.78 28.87 21.88
CA LEU A 27 -23.87 27.92 22.11
C LEU A 27 -23.43 26.98 23.24
N GLU A 28 -24.03 27.14 24.43
CA GLU A 28 -23.90 26.17 25.50
C GLU A 28 -24.66 24.90 25.12
N VAL A 29 -23.92 23.85 24.74
CA VAL A 29 -24.47 22.50 24.64
C VAL A 29 -24.34 21.86 26.03
N SER A 30 -25.48 21.66 26.69
CA SER A 30 -25.56 20.94 27.96
C SER A 30 -25.07 19.50 27.79
N LEU A 31 -23.95 19.17 28.43
CA LEU A 31 -23.24 17.90 28.34
C LEU A 31 -23.56 16.96 29.51
N HIS A 32 -24.77 17.03 30.07
CA HIS A 32 -25.16 16.18 31.20
C HIS A 32 -26.32 15.28 30.81
N ASP A 33 -26.12 13.97 31.04
CA ASP A 33 -27.10 12.87 31.08
C ASP A 33 -26.88 11.70 30.10
N LYS A 34 -25.63 11.41 29.69
CA LYS A 34 -25.28 10.04 29.26
C LYS A 34 -24.28 9.43 30.23
N PRO A 35 -24.56 8.25 30.82
CA PRO A 35 -23.56 7.54 31.62
C PRO A 35 -22.35 7.26 30.73
N LEU A 36 -21.16 7.66 31.21
CA LEU A 36 -19.90 7.36 30.55
C LEU A 36 -19.78 5.84 30.46
N LEU A 37 -19.81 5.31 29.23
CA LEU A 37 -19.38 3.94 28.97
C LEU A 37 -17.96 3.81 29.49
N GLU A 38 -17.77 2.87 30.41
CA GLU A 38 -16.46 2.55 30.96
C GLU A 38 -15.65 1.87 29.85
N VAL A 39 -15.02 2.68 29.00
CA VAL A 39 -14.10 2.18 27.96
C VAL A 39 -12.98 1.47 28.69
N GLN A 40 -12.90 0.15 28.52
CA GLN A 40 -11.76 -0.63 29.00
C GLN A 40 -10.52 -0.10 28.29
N ILE A 41 -9.73 0.72 28.99
CA ILE A 41 -8.45 1.21 28.50
C ILE A 41 -7.57 -0.02 28.33
N GLN A 42 -7.40 -0.47 27.08
CA GLN A 42 -6.44 -1.51 26.75
C GLN A 42 -5.07 -1.04 27.25
N PRO A 43 -4.40 -1.80 28.15
CA PRO A 43 -3.15 -1.37 28.73
C PRO A 43 -2.13 -1.17 27.61
N ARG A 44 -1.59 0.06 27.50
CA ARG A 44 -0.47 0.35 26.60
C ARG A 44 0.64 -0.65 26.90
N ALA A 45 1.19 -1.28 25.85
CA ALA A 45 2.34 -2.16 26.00
C ALA A 45 3.44 -1.47 26.82
N LEU A 46 4.06 -2.22 27.73
CA LEU A 46 5.13 -1.67 28.57
C LEU A 46 6.23 -1.07 27.67
N PRO A 47 6.73 0.14 27.98
CA PRO A 47 7.82 0.74 27.22
C PRO A 47 9.01 -0.22 27.14
N ASN A 48 9.70 -0.25 26.00
CA ASN A 48 10.93 -1.01 25.84
C ASN A 48 11.90 -0.64 26.99
N PRO A 49 12.19 -1.55 27.94
CA PRO A 49 12.97 -1.23 29.13
C PRO A 49 14.40 -0.79 28.78
N ASN A 50 14.90 -1.24 27.63
CA ASN A 50 16.23 -0.92 27.13
C ASN A 50 16.26 0.39 26.31
N LYS A 51 15.09 0.96 26.00
CA LYS A 51 14.93 2.15 25.14
C LYS A 51 15.66 2.02 23.79
N ASN A 52 15.80 0.79 23.28
CA ASN A 52 16.34 0.56 21.95
C ASN A 52 15.34 1.08 20.90
N ALA A 53 15.85 1.81 19.91
CA ALA A 53 15.14 2.09 18.68
C ALA A 53 15.43 0.98 17.67
N TYR A 54 14.41 0.53 16.96
CA TYR A 54 14.53 -0.45 15.88
C TYR A 54 14.14 0.22 14.57
N TYR A 55 14.85 -0.10 13.50
CA TYR A 55 14.69 0.46 12.17
C TYR A 55 14.40 -0.65 11.18
N GLY A 56 13.38 -0.45 10.35
CA GLY A 56 12.95 -1.45 9.39
C GLY A 56 11.99 -0.86 8.37
N ASP A 57 11.58 -1.70 7.44
CA ASP A 57 10.67 -1.36 6.36
C ASP A 57 9.51 -2.35 6.33
N LEU A 58 8.29 -1.84 6.20
CA LEU A 58 7.06 -2.64 6.18
C LEU A 58 6.30 -2.48 4.86
N HIS A 59 6.92 -1.87 3.84
CA HIS A 59 6.30 -1.62 2.55
C HIS A 59 7.30 -1.83 1.41
N VAL A 60 7.47 -3.09 1.01
CA VAL A 60 8.51 -3.51 0.06
C VAL A 60 7.93 -4.45 -0.98
N HIS A 61 8.05 -4.08 -2.25
CA HIS A 61 7.60 -4.90 -3.35
C HIS A 61 8.80 -5.58 -4.03
N THR A 62 8.57 -6.79 -4.51
CA THR A 62 9.53 -7.68 -5.19
C THR A 62 9.07 -7.94 -6.62
N GLU A 63 9.75 -8.84 -7.32
CA GLU A 63 9.28 -9.31 -8.64
C GLU A 63 7.89 -9.97 -8.63
N ASN A 64 7.36 -10.33 -7.47
CA ASN A 64 6.03 -10.92 -7.34
C ASN A 64 4.91 -9.88 -7.40
N SER A 65 5.21 -8.59 -7.19
CA SER A 65 4.22 -7.53 -7.32
C SER A 65 4.13 -7.03 -8.76
N PHE A 66 2.91 -6.91 -9.30
CA PHE A 66 2.71 -6.51 -10.70
C PHE A 66 3.29 -5.11 -11.02
N ASP A 67 3.21 -4.18 -10.08
CA ASP A 67 3.68 -2.80 -10.25
C ASP A 67 5.21 -2.77 -10.26
N ALA A 68 5.85 -3.42 -9.29
CA ALA A 68 7.29 -3.52 -9.19
C ALA A 68 7.88 -4.30 -10.37
N TYR A 69 7.21 -5.36 -10.82
CA TYR A 69 7.64 -6.12 -12.00
C TYR A 69 7.62 -5.26 -13.27
N THR A 70 6.56 -4.47 -13.49
CA THR A 70 6.52 -3.50 -14.61
C THR A 70 7.57 -2.38 -14.46
N PHE A 71 7.96 -1.99 -13.24
CA PHE A 71 9.10 -1.10 -12.99
C PHE A 71 10.48 -1.73 -13.24
N GLY A 72 10.55 -3.02 -13.51
CA GLY A 72 11.80 -3.73 -13.81
C GLY A 72 12.41 -4.46 -12.62
N THR A 73 11.69 -4.58 -11.51
CA THR A 73 12.16 -5.31 -10.32
C THR A 73 12.37 -6.79 -10.65
N ILE A 74 13.56 -7.29 -10.35
CA ILE A 74 13.97 -8.69 -10.51
C ILE A 74 14.28 -9.38 -9.19
N SER A 75 14.29 -8.62 -8.09
CA SER A 75 14.64 -9.14 -6.77
C SER A 75 13.52 -10.03 -6.25
N THR A 76 13.87 -11.23 -5.77
CA THR A 76 12.95 -12.14 -5.10
C THR A 76 12.68 -11.69 -3.65
N PRO A 77 11.66 -12.23 -2.95
CA PRO A 77 11.53 -12.05 -1.50
C PRO A 77 12.80 -12.42 -0.71
N ALA A 78 13.48 -13.50 -1.11
CA ALA A 78 14.73 -13.91 -0.47
C ALA A 78 15.85 -12.86 -0.67
N ASP A 79 15.93 -12.24 -1.85
CA ASP A 79 16.88 -11.15 -2.09
C ASP A 79 16.52 -9.89 -1.29
N ALA A 80 15.23 -9.58 -1.15
CA ALA A 80 14.76 -8.47 -0.34
C ALA A 80 15.18 -8.61 1.13
N TYR A 81 15.01 -9.80 1.74
CA TYR A 81 15.49 -10.05 3.09
C TYR A 81 17.02 -10.04 3.22
N LYS A 82 17.75 -10.58 2.23
CA LYS A 82 19.22 -10.46 2.18
C LYS A 82 19.67 -9.00 2.14
N TYR A 83 19.01 -8.18 1.33
CA TYR A 83 19.30 -6.75 1.25
C TYR A 83 19.08 -6.05 2.59
N ALA A 84 17.97 -6.35 3.27
CA ALA A 84 17.69 -5.85 4.62
C ALA A 84 18.74 -6.28 5.65
N GLN A 85 19.32 -7.48 5.51
CA GLN A 85 20.44 -7.96 6.32
C GLN A 85 21.80 -7.34 5.93
N GLY A 86 21.82 -6.47 4.91
CA GLY A 86 23.01 -5.75 4.46
C GLY A 86 23.84 -6.49 3.41
N TYR A 87 23.34 -7.55 2.78
CA TYR A 87 24.01 -8.17 1.63
C TYR A 87 23.77 -7.35 0.36
N PRO A 88 24.74 -7.30 -0.58
CA PRO A 88 24.52 -6.67 -1.86
C PRO A 88 23.53 -7.49 -2.72
N ILE A 89 22.64 -6.81 -3.44
CA ILE A 89 21.72 -7.41 -4.41
C ILE A 89 21.86 -6.74 -5.78
N GLN A 90 21.38 -7.42 -6.83
CA GLN A 90 21.44 -6.94 -8.20
C GLN A 90 20.38 -5.85 -8.43
N HIS A 91 20.82 -4.65 -8.81
CA HIS A 91 19.94 -3.63 -9.37
C HIS A 91 19.55 -4.03 -10.81
N PRO A 92 18.30 -3.81 -11.25
CA PRO A 92 17.86 -4.12 -12.61
C PRO A 92 18.70 -3.49 -13.73
N SER A 93 19.41 -2.40 -13.44
CA SER A 93 20.32 -1.75 -14.39
C SER A 93 21.73 -2.35 -14.47
N GLY A 94 21.99 -3.50 -13.84
CA GLY A 94 23.24 -4.25 -14.02
C GLY A 94 24.37 -3.92 -13.04
N TYR A 95 24.10 -3.19 -11.95
CA TYR A 95 25.07 -2.93 -10.86
C TYR A 95 24.54 -3.43 -9.51
N LEU A 96 25.40 -3.55 -8.50
CA LEU A 96 24.99 -3.99 -7.16
C LEU A 96 24.55 -2.80 -6.29
N ILE A 97 23.52 -3.01 -5.48
CA ILE A 97 23.09 -2.09 -4.42
C ILE A 97 23.19 -2.77 -3.06
N GLN A 98 23.48 -2.00 -2.01
CA GLN A 98 23.64 -2.49 -0.65
C GLN A 98 23.27 -1.39 0.34
N LEU A 99 22.61 -1.75 1.44
CA LEU A 99 22.38 -0.83 2.56
C LEU A 99 23.69 -0.48 3.26
N SER A 100 23.80 0.77 3.73
CA SER A 100 24.94 1.19 4.55
C SER A 100 24.96 0.52 5.93
N LYS A 101 23.79 0.11 6.42
CA LYS A 101 23.58 -0.63 7.67
C LYS A 101 22.44 -1.63 7.50
N PRO A 102 22.52 -2.83 8.07
CA PRO A 102 21.40 -3.76 8.16
C PRO A 102 20.22 -3.15 8.94
N LEU A 103 19.01 -3.63 8.64
CA LEU A 103 17.77 -3.30 9.33
C LEU A 103 17.50 -4.30 10.46
N ASP A 104 16.71 -3.88 11.44
CA ASP A 104 16.28 -4.70 12.57
C ASP A 104 15.04 -5.55 12.21
N PHE A 105 14.19 -5.03 11.32
CA PHE A 105 13.02 -5.75 10.82
C PHE A 105 12.67 -5.43 9.37
N TYR A 106 11.94 -6.35 8.71
CA TYR A 106 11.57 -6.19 7.30
C TYR A 106 10.30 -6.99 6.94
N ALA A 107 9.45 -6.43 6.09
CA ALA A 107 8.29 -7.13 5.52
C ALA A 107 8.25 -6.94 4.00
N VAL A 108 8.08 -8.03 3.27
CA VAL A 108 7.74 -8.01 1.85
C VAL A 108 6.22 -7.93 1.74
N THR A 109 5.72 -6.92 1.04
CA THR A 109 4.29 -6.60 0.91
C THR A 109 3.87 -6.54 -0.54
N ASP A 110 4.18 -7.58 -1.31
CA ASP A 110 3.70 -7.67 -2.69
C ASP A 110 2.16 -7.60 -2.74
N HIS A 111 1.60 -7.04 -3.82
CA HIS A 111 0.15 -7.02 -4.03
C HIS A 111 -0.45 -8.42 -3.95
N GLY A 112 -1.43 -8.63 -3.07
CA GLY A 112 -2.14 -9.90 -2.92
C GLY A 112 -2.97 -10.24 -4.16
N ILE A 113 -3.54 -9.22 -4.82
CA ILE A 113 -4.19 -9.40 -6.12
C ILE A 113 -3.12 -9.60 -7.20
N PHE A 114 -3.29 -10.66 -8.00
CA PHE A 114 -2.34 -11.04 -9.05
C PHE A 114 -0.91 -11.27 -8.55
N MET A 115 -0.74 -11.67 -7.28
CA MET A 115 0.55 -12.01 -6.70
C MET A 115 1.29 -13.04 -7.56
N GLY A 116 2.43 -12.61 -8.12
CA GLY A 116 3.29 -13.38 -9.03
C GLY A 116 2.72 -13.63 -10.44
N LEU A 117 1.45 -13.30 -10.70
CA LEU A 117 0.79 -13.62 -11.96
C LEU A 117 1.43 -12.93 -13.17
N MET A 118 1.92 -11.70 -12.98
CA MET A 118 2.58 -10.98 -14.07
C MET A 118 3.94 -11.57 -14.42
N LYS A 119 4.69 -12.03 -13.41
CA LYS A 119 5.95 -12.77 -13.61
C LYS A 119 5.67 -14.09 -14.34
N GLU A 120 4.65 -14.83 -13.92
CA GLU A 120 4.20 -16.05 -14.61
C GLU A 120 3.79 -15.77 -16.06
N ALA A 121 3.06 -14.69 -16.32
CA ALA A 121 2.68 -14.29 -17.68
C ALA A 121 3.90 -13.95 -18.56
N ALA A 122 4.97 -13.42 -17.97
CA ALA A 122 6.21 -13.07 -18.66
C ALA A 122 7.13 -14.27 -18.92
N ASP A 123 7.05 -15.32 -18.08
CA ASP A 123 7.83 -16.55 -18.25
C ASP A 123 7.21 -17.43 -19.34
N THR A 124 7.85 -17.46 -20.51
CA THR A 124 7.41 -18.25 -21.68
C THR A 124 7.32 -19.76 -21.44
N THR A 125 7.87 -20.26 -20.34
CA THR A 125 7.78 -21.67 -19.95
C THR A 125 6.57 -21.99 -19.07
N SER A 126 5.91 -20.98 -18.52
CA SER A 126 4.75 -21.16 -17.66
C SER A 126 3.50 -21.58 -18.45
N LYS A 127 2.51 -22.13 -17.71
CA LYS A 127 1.18 -22.41 -18.29
C LYS A 127 0.42 -21.11 -18.58
N PHE A 128 0.57 -20.09 -17.74
CA PHE A 128 -0.21 -18.85 -17.86
C PHE A 128 0.28 -17.99 -19.03
N SER A 129 1.57 -18.06 -19.39
CA SER A 129 2.12 -17.35 -20.56
C SER A 129 1.64 -17.89 -21.92
N GLN A 130 0.91 -19.01 -21.93
CA GLN A 130 0.33 -19.58 -23.16
C GLN A 130 -0.92 -18.82 -23.62
N TYR A 131 -1.53 -17.99 -22.76
CA TYR A 131 -2.62 -17.11 -23.20
C TYR A 131 -2.08 -16.02 -24.13
N GLU A 132 -2.72 -15.83 -25.28
CA GLU A 132 -2.27 -14.92 -26.34
C GLU A 132 -2.04 -13.48 -25.86
N PHE A 133 -2.88 -12.98 -24.94
CA PHE A 133 -2.79 -11.62 -24.41
C PHE A 133 -1.54 -11.39 -23.55
N THR A 134 -0.83 -12.44 -23.12
CA THR A 134 0.40 -12.33 -22.30
C THR A 134 1.65 -12.09 -23.11
N LYS A 135 1.62 -12.30 -24.44
CA LYS A 135 2.78 -12.11 -25.34
C LYS A 135 3.51 -10.76 -25.17
N PRO A 136 2.83 -9.62 -24.95
CA PRO A 136 3.51 -8.35 -24.69
C PRO A 136 4.37 -8.32 -23.41
N LEU A 137 4.14 -9.24 -22.47
CA LEU A 137 4.88 -9.39 -21.23
C LEU A 137 6.06 -10.37 -21.33
N HIS A 138 6.15 -11.17 -22.39
CA HIS A 138 7.18 -12.21 -22.50
C HIS A 138 8.58 -11.61 -22.37
N ASN A 139 9.38 -12.19 -21.47
CA ASN A 139 10.75 -11.79 -21.17
C ASN A 139 10.91 -10.32 -20.74
N LEU A 140 9.87 -9.72 -20.15
CA LEU A 140 9.82 -8.29 -19.83
C LEU A 140 11.07 -7.81 -19.08
N ASN A 141 11.60 -8.62 -18.17
CA ASN A 141 12.75 -8.28 -17.32
C ASN A 141 14.09 -8.87 -17.75
N GLU A 142 14.16 -9.70 -18.79
CA GLU A 142 15.42 -10.29 -19.26
C GLU A 142 16.34 -9.24 -19.94
N SER A 143 15.75 -8.24 -20.59
CA SER A 143 16.47 -7.16 -21.26
C SER A 143 15.89 -5.79 -20.87
N ALA A 144 15.59 -5.59 -19.58
CA ALA A 144 14.90 -4.40 -19.10
C ALA A 144 15.60 -3.12 -19.60
N GLY A 145 14.94 -2.42 -20.52
CA GLY A 145 15.37 -1.09 -20.94
C GLY A 145 15.30 -0.15 -19.74
N THR A 146 16.42 0.41 -19.33
CA THR A 146 16.52 1.28 -18.14
C THR A 146 16.12 2.73 -18.44
N GLY A 147 15.70 3.02 -19.66
CA GLY A 147 15.30 4.36 -20.08
C GLY A 147 13.88 4.73 -19.65
N PHE A 148 13.67 6.02 -19.36
CA PHE A 148 12.37 6.59 -18.97
C PHE A 148 11.21 6.19 -19.89
N PHE A 149 11.41 6.21 -21.21
CA PHE A 149 10.40 5.79 -22.18
C PHE A 149 10.05 4.30 -22.09
N SER A 150 11.02 3.44 -21.72
CA SER A 150 10.77 2.02 -21.50
C SER A 150 9.90 1.82 -20.26
N LEU A 151 10.19 2.53 -19.17
CA LEU A 151 9.39 2.49 -17.95
C LEU A 151 7.93 2.92 -18.21
N ILE A 152 7.71 4.04 -18.92
CA ILE A 152 6.35 4.47 -19.28
C ILE A 152 5.62 3.40 -20.09
N LYS A 153 6.28 2.82 -21.10
CA LYS A 153 5.67 1.78 -21.93
C LYS A 153 5.28 0.55 -21.11
N ARG A 154 6.13 0.15 -20.16
CA ARG A 154 5.91 -1.02 -19.30
C ARG A 154 4.80 -0.79 -18.29
N GLN A 155 4.74 0.39 -17.68
CA GLN A 155 3.62 0.78 -16.81
C GLN A 155 2.28 0.74 -17.56
N GLY A 156 2.27 1.10 -18.84
CA GLY A 156 1.09 0.99 -19.70
C GLY A 156 0.58 -0.43 -19.96
N LEU A 157 1.33 -1.48 -19.57
CA LEU A 157 0.90 -2.88 -19.75
C LEU A 157 -0.01 -3.37 -18.63
N PHE A 158 0.03 -2.74 -17.45
CA PHE A 158 -0.69 -3.22 -16.27
C PHE A 158 -2.21 -3.19 -16.44
N LYS A 159 -2.77 -2.04 -16.84
CA LYS A 159 -4.22 -1.89 -16.99
C LYS A 159 -4.80 -2.84 -18.04
N PRO A 160 -4.26 -2.92 -19.28
CA PRO A 160 -4.72 -3.90 -20.26
C PRO A 160 -4.61 -5.34 -19.76
N PHE A 161 -3.51 -5.70 -19.08
CA PHE A 161 -3.35 -7.03 -18.51
C PHE A 161 -4.46 -7.37 -17.50
N GLY A 162 -4.74 -6.47 -16.54
CA GLY A 162 -5.81 -6.68 -15.57
C GLY A 162 -7.21 -6.75 -16.20
N GLU A 163 -7.47 -5.96 -17.25
CA GLU A 163 -8.72 -5.98 -18.00
C GLU A 163 -8.93 -7.30 -18.76
N GLU A 164 -7.90 -7.81 -19.43
CA GLU A 164 -7.93 -9.11 -20.12
C GLU A 164 -8.07 -10.28 -19.14
N VAL A 165 -7.38 -10.24 -18.01
CA VAL A 165 -7.54 -11.27 -16.96
C VAL A 165 -8.97 -11.28 -16.43
N ARG A 166 -9.55 -10.10 -16.16
CA ARG A 166 -10.94 -10.01 -15.70
C ARG A 166 -11.92 -10.51 -16.76
N ALA A 167 -11.79 -10.04 -18.00
CA ALA A 167 -12.67 -10.46 -19.10
C ALA A 167 -12.59 -11.98 -19.33
N GLY A 168 -11.39 -12.55 -19.30
CA GLY A 168 -11.19 -13.98 -19.47
C GLY A 168 -11.74 -14.83 -18.32
N LEU A 169 -11.76 -14.30 -17.10
CA LEU A 169 -12.44 -14.94 -15.97
C LEU A 169 -13.97 -14.88 -16.10
N GLU A 170 -14.51 -13.76 -16.60
CA GLU A 170 -15.95 -13.55 -16.81
C GLU A 170 -16.50 -14.43 -17.94
N ASP A 171 -15.77 -14.60 -19.04
CA ASP A 171 -16.18 -15.41 -20.19
C ASP A 171 -15.75 -16.89 -20.10
N GLY A 172 -14.94 -17.23 -19.09
CA GLY A 172 -14.44 -18.58 -18.83
C GLY A 172 -13.28 -19.02 -19.72
N SER A 173 -12.67 -18.13 -20.50
CA SER A 173 -11.49 -18.42 -21.30
C SER A 173 -10.21 -18.54 -20.47
N ILE A 174 -10.17 -17.98 -19.26
CA ILE A 174 -9.08 -18.13 -18.29
C ILE A 174 -9.53 -18.99 -17.11
N ASP A 175 -8.75 -20.02 -16.82
CA ASP A 175 -8.97 -20.89 -15.68
C ASP A 175 -8.61 -20.18 -14.36
N LEU A 176 -9.62 -19.88 -13.54
CA LEU A 176 -9.45 -19.30 -12.20
C LEU A 176 -8.55 -20.16 -11.31
N SER A 177 -8.59 -21.49 -11.43
CA SER A 177 -7.79 -22.38 -10.60
C SER A 177 -6.30 -22.20 -10.84
N LEU A 178 -5.90 -21.87 -12.06
CA LEU A 178 -4.51 -21.57 -12.41
C LEU A 178 -4.03 -20.28 -11.73
N ILE A 179 -4.85 -19.22 -11.72
CA ILE A 179 -4.51 -17.96 -11.03
C ILE A 179 -4.40 -18.17 -9.52
N LEU A 180 -5.35 -18.90 -8.93
CA LEU A 180 -5.32 -19.21 -7.50
C LEU A 180 -4.12 -20.09 -7.14
N GLU A 181 -3.75 -21.06 -7.99
CA GLU A 181 -2.57 -21.90 -7.80
C GLU A 181 -1.28 -21.08 -7.81
N VAL A 182 -1.13 -20.15 -8.76
CA VAL A 182 0.01 -19.22 -8.81
C VAL A 182 0.08 -18.39 -7.54
N GLY A 183 -1.01 -17.69 -7.19
CA GLY A 183 -1.04 -16.81 -6.01
C GLY A 183 -0.74 -17.56 -4.72
N ARG A 184 -1.34 -18.75 -4.52
CA ARG A 184 -1.05 -19.62 -3.38
C ARG A 184 0.41 -20.05 -3.34
N THR A 185 0.96 -20.49 -4.47
CA THR A 185 2.35 -20.97 -4.55
C THR A 185 3.33 -19.86 -4.20
N VAL A 186 3.14 -18.68 -4.78
CA VAL A 186 3.98 -17.51 -4.55
C VAL A 186 3.84 -17.03 -3.10
N TRP A 187 2.63 -17.00 -2.55
CA TRP A 187 2.41 -16.65 -1.14
C TRP A 187 3.16 -17.60 -0.18
N GLN A 188 3.10 -18.91 -0.42
CA GLN A 188 3.86 -19.88 0.39
C GLN A 188 5.37 -19.70 0.25
N GLN A 189 5.87 -19.30 -0.92
CA GLN A 189 7.28 -18.97 -1.11
C GLN A 189 7.67 -17.69 -0.35
N THR A 190 6.80 -16.67 -0.31
CA THR A 190 7.01 -15.46 0.49
C THR A 190 7.06 -15.76 1.98
N ILE A 191 6.13 -16.58 2.50
CA ILE A 191 6.16 -17.05 3.90
C ILE A 191 7.49 -17.76 4.18
N LYS A 192 7.87 -18.70 3.32
CA LYS A 192 9.12 -19.45 3.48
C LYS A 192 10.34 -18.53 3.48
N ALA A 193 10.38 -17.53 2.60
CA ALA A 193 11.48 -16.58 2.54
C ALA A 193 11.58 -15.75 3.84
N ALA A 194 10.44 -15.36 4.42
CA ALA A 194 10.41 -14.69 5.71
C ALA A 194 10.96 -15.59 6.83
N ASP A 195 10.49 -16.84 6.91
CA ASP A 195 10.94 -17.82 7.92
C ASP A 195 12.42 -18.13 7.81
N ASP A 196 12.92 -18.39 6.60
CA ASP A 196 14.33 -18.72 6.34
C ASP A 196 15.27 -17.56 6.75
N ALA A 197 14.81 -16.31 6.62
CA ALA A 197 15.59 -15.13 6.93
C ALA A 197 15.48 -14.68 8.40
N TYR A 198 14.46 -15.15 9.14
CA TYR A 198 14.25 -14.77 10.54
C TYR A 198 15.43 -15.23 11.42
N VAL A 199 16.00 -14.30 12.19
CA VAL A 199 17.05 -14.61 13.17
C VAL A 199 16.62 -14.05 14.52
N PRO A 200 16.10 -14.89 15.44
CA PRO A 200 15.62 -14.45 16.75
C PRO A 200 16.62 -13.55 17.48
N GLY A 201 16.16 -12.38 17.92
CA GLY A 201 16.98 -11.41 18.65
C GLY A 201 18.00 -10.64 17.79
N THR A 202 18.06 -10.87 16.47
CA THR A 202 18.97 -10.17 15.56
C THR A 202 18.25 -9.52 14.38
N PHE A 203 17.34 -10.23 13.72
CA PHE A 203 16.60 -9.74 12.57
C PHE A 203 15.19 -10.32 12.53
N THR A 204 14.18 -9.45 12.56
CA THR A 204 12.77 -9.86 12.56
C THR A 204 12.17 -9.74 11.16
N THR A 205 11.59 -10.81 10.66
CA THR A 205 10.87 -10.80 9.39
C THR A 205 9.39 -10.94 9.65
N PHE A 206 8.59 -10.40 8.73
CA PHE A 206 7.15 -10.61 8.72
C PHE A 206 6.74 -11.17 7.38
N ALA A 207 5.90 -12.20 7.40
CA ALA A 207 5.07 -12.53 6.25
C ALA A 207 3.99 -11.46 6.15
N ALA A 208 3.84 -10.87 4.97
CA ALA A 208 2.94 -9.76 4.75
C ALA A 208 2.54 -9.66 3.28
N TYR A 209 1.53 -8.86 2.98
CA TYR A 209 1.08 -8.57 1.62
C TYR A 209 0.34 -7.23 1.55
N GLU A 210 0.22 -6.66 0.35
CA GLU A 210 -0.61 -5.47 0.16
C GLU A 210 -2.02 -5.85 -0.29
N TYR A 211 -3.02 -5.38 0.46
CA TYR A 211 -4.43 -5.39 0.08
C TYR A 211 -4.76 -4.16 -0.77
N THR A 212 -5.21 -4.40 -2.00
CA THR A 212 -5.35 -3.39 -3.07
C THR A 212 -6.81 -3.35 -3.57
N PRO A 213 -7.74 -2.68 -2.86
CA PRO A 213 -9.17 -2.81 -3.14
C PRO A 213 -9.60 -2.15 -4.46
N SER A 214 -8.93 -1.07 -4.85
CA SER A 214 -9.21 -0.31 -6.06
C SER A 214 -7.94 -0.05 -6.85
N LEU A 215 -8.07 -0.02 -8.18
CA LEU A 215 -7.04 0.52 -9.07
C LEU A 215 -7.46 1.90 -9.61
N ASP A 216 -8.67 2.35 -9.29
CA ASP A 216 -9.17 3.66 -9.65
C ASP A 216 -8.56 4.68 -8.69
N LEU A 217 -7.81 5.62 -9.26
CA LEU A 217 -7.25 6.73 -8.52
C LEU A 217 -8.37 7.69 -8.08
N TYR A 218 -8.20 8.34 -6.93
CA TYR A 218 -9.12 9.37 -6.40
C TYR A 218 -10.52 8.90 -5.97
N ASN A 219 -10.91 7.66 -6.25
CA ASN A 219 -12.12 7.02 -5.74
C ASN A 219 -11.78 5.70 -5.05
N ASN A 220 -11.92 5.66 -3.72
CA ASN A 220 -11.73 4.45 -2.90
C ASN A 220 -10.34 3.79 -3.05
N TYR A 221 -9.29 4.59 -3.26
CA TYR A 221 -7.90 4.12 -3.17
C TYR A 221 -7.55 3.85 -1.69
N LEU A 222 -7.81 2.64 -1.22
CA LEU A 222 -7.74 2.24 0.19
C LEU A 222 -6.74 1.10 0.41
N HIS A 223 -5.52 1.28 -0.11
CA HIS A 223 -4.47 0.27 -0.02
C HIS A 223 -3.94 0.12 1.41
N ARG A 224 -3.58 -1.12 1.77
CA ARG A 224 -3.04 -1.45 3.10
C ARG A 224 -2.01 -2.56 3.05
N ASN A 225 -0.94 -2.41 3.81
CA ASN A 225 -0.03 -3.51 4.11
C ASN A 225 -0.57 -4.32 5.27
N VAL A 226 -0.94 -5.57 5.04
CA VAL A 226 -1.35 -6.52 6.08
C VAL A 226 -0.12 -7.26 6.56
N ILE A 227 0.23 -7.06 7.83
CA ILE A 227 1.42 -7.60 8.48
C ILE A 227 0.98 -8.67 9.48
N PHE A 228 1.44 -9.91 9.30
CA PHE A 228 1.21 -10.98 10.27
C PHE A 228 2.30 -11.00 11.33
N LYS A 229 1.91 -11.24 12.58
CA LYS A 229 2.84 -11.30 13.72
C LYS A 229 3.83 -12.46 13.60
N ASP A 230 3.37 -13.61 13.09
CA ASP A 230 4.16 -14.80 12.82
C ASP A 230 3.55 -15.61 11.67
N THR A 231 4.20 -16.70 11.29
CA THR A 231 3.85 -17.52 10.12
C THR A 231 3.01 -18.75 10.45
N ASN A 232 2.65 -18.96 11.72
CA ASN A 232 1.88 -20.12 12.13
C ASN A 232 0.43 -19.98 11.69
N ASN A 233 -0.15 -21.06 11.17
CA ASN A 233 -1.56 -21.15 10.78
C ASN A 233 -2.02 -20.09 9.76
N LEU A 234 -1.10 -19.45 9.03
CA LEU A 234 -1.47 -18.52 7.98
C LEU A 234 -2.31 -19.22 6.90
N PRO A 235 -3.35 -18.54 6.37
CA PRO A 235 -4.19 -19.13 5.35
C PRO A 235 -3.39 -19.36 4.07
N ALA A 236 -3.68 -20.48 3.39
CA ALA A 236 -3.05 -20.81 2.12
C ALA A 236 -3.41 -19.80 1.01
N GLN A 237 -4.58 -19.18 1.11
CA GLN A 237 -5.09 -18.17 0.19
C GLN A 237 -5.29 -16.85 0.91
N LEU A 238 -4.81 -15.76 0.31
CA LEU A 238 -4.97 -14.41 0.84
C LEU A 238 -6.38 -13.86 0.62
N PHE A 239 -6.83 -12.99 1.53
CA PHE A 239 -7.97 -12.12 1.29
C PHE A 239 -7.54 -10.94 0.40
N THR A 240 -8.20 -10.79 -0.74
CA THR A 240 -7.85 -9.79 -1.75
C THR A 240 -9.09 -9.02 -2.19
N ARG A 241 -8.92 -8.07 -3.11
CA ARG A 241 -10.04 -7.34 -3.71
C ARG A 241 -11.11 -8.22 -4.40
N ASN A 242 -10.76 -9.45 -4.74
CA ASN A 242 -11.69 -10.41 -5.32
C ASN A 242 -12.65 -10.99 -4.26
N ASN A 243 -12.33 -10.86 -2.97
CA ASN A 243 -13.20 -11.22 -1.87
C ASN A 243 -14.13 -10.06 -1.52
N SER A 244 -13.55 -8.88 -1.27
CA SER A 244 -14.27 -7.62 -1.11
C SER A 244 -13.34 -6.45 -1.40
N GLN A 245 -13.90 -5.29 -1.72
CA GLN A 245 -13.17 -4.02 -1.76
C GLN A 245 -13.34 -3.23 -0.46
N ASP A 246 -14.26 -3.65 0.40
CA ASP A 246 -14.55 -3.02 1.67
C ASP A 246 -13.42 -3.31 2.68
N PRO A 247 -12.81 -2.27 3.28
CA PRO A 247 -11.96 -2.42 4.46
C PRO A 247 -12.54 -3.24 5.61
N GLU A 248 -13.83 -3.11 5.88
CA GLU A 248 -14.48 -3.70 7.05
C GLU A 248 -14.55 -5.22 6.89
N ASP A 249 -14.80 -5.71 5.67
CA ASP A 249 -14.72 -7.14 5.35
C ASP A 249 -13.30 -7.71 5.52
N LEU A 250 -12.26 -6.91 5.22
CA LEU A 250 -10.87 -7.29 5.50
C LEU A 250 -10.64 -7.40 7.01
N TRP A 251 -11.12 -6.44 7.79
CA TRP A 251 -11.00 -6.45 9.26
C TRP A 251 -11.74 -7.64 9.87
N ASP A 252 -12.93 -7.97 9.37
CA ASP A 252 -13.68 -9.14 9.80
C ASP A 252 -12.93 -10.44 9.53
N TRP A 253 -12.32 -10.56 8.35
CA TRP A 253 -11.44 -11.68 8.04
C TRP A 253 -10.23 -11.76 8.99
N MET A 254 -9.57 -10.63 9.27
CA MET A 254 -8.47 -10.56 10.25
C MET A 254 -8.94 -10.95 11.66
N ASN A 255 -10.13 -10.54 12.07
CA ASN A 255 -10.73 -10.89 13.37
C ASN A 255 -11.03 -12.40 13.48
N GLN A 256 -11.50 -13.01 12.38
CA GLN A 256 -11.69 -14.46 12.30
C GLN A 256 -10.35 -15.22 12.38
N LEU A 257 -9.31 -14.72 11.72
CA LEU A 257 -7.95 -15.27 11.84
C LEU A 257 -7.41 -15.16 13.28
N ARG A 258 -7.62 -14.03 13.93
CA ARG A 258 -7.24 -13.80 15.34
C ARG A 258 -7.90 -14.77 16.30
N SER A 259 -9.17 -15.12 16.03
CA SER A 259 -9.90 -16.15 16.79
C SER A 259 -9.27 -17.55 16.66
N ASN A 260 -8.45 -17.78 15.63
CA ASN A 260 -7.68 -19.00 15.39
C ASN A 260 -6.18 -18.86 15.75
N GLY A 261 -5.81 -17.80 16.49
CA GLY A 261 -4.45 -17.59 16.97
C GLY A 261 -3.52 -16.89 15.97
N VAL A 262 -4.03 -16.38 14.85
CA VAL A 262 -3.24 -15.62 13.87
C VAL A 262 -3.42 -14.12 14.14
N GLU A 263 -2.38 -13.49 14.68
CA GLU A 263 -2.39 -12.05 14.98
C GLU A 263 -1.87 -11.23 13.79
N SER A 264 -2.50 -10.09 13.52
CA SER A 264 -2.16 -9.23 12.38
C SER A 264 -2.58 -7.78 12.59
N LEU A 265 -1.97 -6.88 11.85
CA LEU A 265 -2.43 -5.50 11.66
C LEU A 265 -2.42 -5.13 10.17
N ALA A 266 -3.14 -4.08 9.82
CA ALA A 266 -3.15 -3.46 8.51
C ALA A 266 -2.64 -2.01 8.65
N ILE A 267 -1.78 -1.59 7.73
CA ILE A 267 -1.22 -0.23 7.68
C ILE A 267 -1.73 0.43 6.40
N PRO A 268 -2.74 1.33 6.48
CA PRO A 268 -3.14 2.13 5.33
C PRO A 268 -1.98 3.01 4.86
N HIS A 269 -1.84 3.15 3.55
CA HIS A 269 -0.83 3.99 2.93
C HIS A 269 -1.39 4.76 1.73
N ASN A 270 -0.64 5.78 1.26
CA ASN A 270 -1.04 6.65 0.16
C ASN A 270 -2.45 7.24 0.35
N THR A 271 -2.80 7.61 1.58
CA THR A 271 -4.16 8.00 1.95
C THR A 271 -4.63 9.28 1.27
N ASN A 272 -3.71 10.12 0.79
CA ASN A 272 -4.04 11.30 -0.02
C ASN A 272 -4.60 10.93 -1.41
N ILE A 273 -4.17 9.83 -2.01
CA ILE A 273 -4.68 9.36 -3.31
C ILE A 273 -6.15 8.96 -3.20
N SER A 274 -6.62 8.62 -2.00
CA SER A 274 -8.02 8.25 -1.75
C SER A 274 -9.01 9.42 -1.87
N GLY A 275 -8.54 10.66 -2.05
CA GLY A 275 -9.41 11.83 -2.11
C GLY A 275 -10.20 12.11 -0.82
N GLY A 276 -9.70 11.63 0.33
CA GLY A 276 -10.34 11.77 1.64
C GLY A 276 -11.06 10.51 2.14
N ALA A 277 -11.31 9.52 1.27
CA ALA A 277 -11.99 8.27 1.66
C ALA A 277 -11.31 7.52 2.84
N ALA A 278 -9.98 7.55 2.95
CA ALA A 278 -9.24 6.87 4.03
C ALA A 278 -9.52 7.45 5.44
N PHE A 279 -9.99 8.70 5.50
CA PHE A 279 -10.35 9.40 6.74
C PHE A 279 -11.74 10.03 6.65
N SER A 280 -12.65 9.34 5.95
CA SER A 280 -14.06 9.72 5.86
C SER A 280 -14.71 9.79 7.25
N LEU A 281 -15.69 10.69 7.42
CA LEU A 281 -16.57 10.73 8.59
C LEU A 281 -17.70 9.68 8.52
N ASN A 282 -17.83 9.03 7.37
CA ASN A 282 -18.78 7.97 7.09
C ASN A 282 -18.04 6.65 6.87
N ASP A 283 -18.73 5.54 7.12
CA ASP A 283 -18.30 4.19 6.77
C ASP A 283 -18.15 3.99 5.25
N TYR A 284 -17.69 2.81 4.82
CA TYR A 284 -17.47 2.51 3.40
C TYR A 284 -18.74 2.61 2.54
N HIS A 285 -19.91 2.34 3.13
CA HIS A 285 -21.21 2.40 2.48
C HIS A 285 -21.90 3.78 2.57
N GLY A 286 -21.25 4.77 3.22
CA GLY A 286 -21.75 6.13 3.38
C GLY A 286 -22.64 6.34 4.60
N GLY A 287 -22.78 5.35 5.47
CA GLY A 287 -23.43 5.45 6.77
C GLY A 287 -22.56 6.15 7.82
N PRO A 288 -23.12 6.53 8.98
CA PRO A 288 -22.34 7.18 10.04
C PRO A 288 -21.38 6.18 10.72
N ILE A 289 -20.16 6.62 11.02
CA ILE A 289 -19.25 5.86 11.88
C ILE A 289 -19.87 5.67 13.27
N ASP A 290 -19.90 4.43 13.74
CA ASP A 290 -20.35 4.07 15.08
C ASP A 290 -19.20 3.56 15.97
N GLU A 291 -19.54 3.13 17.19
CA GLU A 291 -18.57 2.64 18.16
C GLU A 291 -17.92 1.32 17.70
N GLU A 292 -18.67 0.45 17.02
CA GLU A 292 -18.17 -0.83 16.52
C GLU A 292 -17.12 -0.61 15.43
N TYR A 293 -17.40 0.25 14.45
CA TYR A 293 -16.43 0.66 13.44
C TYR A 293 -15.16 1.21 14.08
N ALA A 294 -15.30 2.15 15.02
CA ALA A 294 -14.15 2.82 15.63
C ALA A 294 -13.26 1.84 16.41
N GLN A 295 -13.85 0.89 17.13
CA GLN A 295 -13.13 -0.15 17.85
C GLN A 295 -12.47 -1.14 16.88
N ASN A 296 -13.18 -1.57 15.82
CA ASN A 296 -12.67 -2.51 14.84
C ASN A 296 -11.48 -1.93 14.06
N ARG A 297 -11.58 -0.65 13.66
CA ARG A 297 -10.48 0.09 13.05
C ARG A 297 -9.31 0.28 14.01
N ALA A 298 -9.56 0.65 15.27
CA ALA A 298 -8.48 0.81 16.25
C ALA A 298 -7.72 -0.50 16.51
N LEU A 299 -8.41 -1.64 16.44
CA LEU A 299 -7.82 -2.96 16.56
C LEU A 299 -6.97 -3.33 15.33
N ASN A 300 -7.49 -3.12 14.12
CA ASN A 300 -6.88 -3.62 12.90
C ASN A 300 -5.93 -2.60 12.23
N GLU A 301 -6.13 -1.30 12.41
CA GLU A 301 -5.35 -0.21 11.79
C GLU A 301 -4.80 0.80 12.81
N PRO A 302 -3.94 0.36 13.74
CA PRO A 302 -3.36 1.27 14.74
C PRO A 302 -2.31 2.23 14.17
N LEU A 303 -1.87 2.03 12.92
CA LEU A 303 -0.80 2.76 12.25
C LEU A 303 -1.26 3.26 10.89
N VAL A 304 -0.67 4.36 10.42
CA VAL A 304 -0.80 4.84 9.04
C VAL A 304 0.59 5.17 8.50
N GLU A 305 0.85 4.81 7.24
CA GLU A 305 2.06 5.20 6.55
C GLU A 305 1.93 6.61 5.95
N ILE A 306 2.81 7.49 6.41
CA ILE A 306 2.84 8.88 5.98
C ILE A 306 3.75 9.09 4.76
N THR A 307 4.83 8.31 4.61
CA THR A 307 5.80 8.49 3.52
C THR A 307 6.34 7.14 3.06
N GLN A 308 6.47 7.00 1.74
CA GLN A 308 7.07 5.85 1.07
C GLN A 308 7.79 6.25 -0.22
N VAL A 309 8.44 5.30 -0.87
CA VAL A 309 9.35 5.55 -2.01
C VAL A 309 8.67 6.22 -3.23
N LYS A 310 7.38 5.96 -3.44
CA LYS A 310 6.55 6.50 -4.54
C LYS A 310 5.84 7.80 -4.15
N GLY A 311 5.90 8.26 -2.89
CA GLY A 311 5.28 9.52 -2.48
C GLY A 311 4.98 9.68 -0.99
N THR A 312 4.43 10.83 -0.62
CA THR A 312 3.95 11.15 0.73
C THR A 312 2.43 11.26 0.75
N SER A 313 1.82 10.81 1.85
CA SER A 313 0.39 10.90 2.16
C SER A 313 -0.03 12.26 2.73
N GLU A 314 0.94 13.15 2.97
CA GLU A 314 0.71 14.49 3.53
C GLU A 314 0.00 15.44 2.55
N THR A 315 -0.48 16.57 3.08
CA THR A 315 -1.15 17.60 2.29
C THR A 315 -0.18 18.39 1.42
N HIS A 316 -0.62 18.77 0.22
CA HIS A 316 0.15 19.62 -0.69
C HIS A 316 -0.14 21.11 -0.39
N PRO A 317 0.85 22.03 -0.51
CA PRO A 317 0.66 23.47 -0.29
C PRO A 317 -0.49 24.10 -1.10
N LEU A 318 -0.80 23.55 -2.27
CA LEU A 318 -1.93 24.00 -3.10
C LEU A 318 -3.29 23.74 -2.46
N LEU A 319 -3.41 22.69 -1.64
CA LEU A 319 -4.63 22.29 -0.93
C LEU A 319 -4.69 22.96 0.46
N SER A 320 -3.57 23.02 1.16
CA SER A 320 -3.45 23.63 2.50
C SER A 320 -2.62 24.91 2.47
N LYS A 321 -3.13 25.95 1.78
CA LYS A 321 -2.37 27.21 1.56
C LYS A 321 -1.93 27.96 2.81
N ASN A 322 -2.54 27.67 3.96
CA ASN A 322 -2.25 28.29 5.25
C ASN A 322 -1.51 27.36 6.21
N ASP A 323 -1.16 26.15 5.78
CA ASP A 323 -0.41 25.19 6.58
C ASP A 323 1.08 25.33 6.25
N GLU A 324 1.86 25.81 7.23
CA GLU A 324 3.30 26.01 7.09
C GLU A 324 4.08 24.69 6.99
N TRP A 325 3.45 23.56 7.30
CA TRP A 325 4.01 22.21 7.24
C TRP A 325 3.58 21.45 5.99
N ALA A 326 2.69 22.00 5.17
CA ALA A 326 2.40 21.46 3.85
C ALA A 326 3.65 21.58 2.98
N ALA A 327 4.21 20.44 2.55
CA ALA A 327 5.46 20.36 1.79
C ALA A 327 5.31 19.38 0.61
#